data_AF-A0A383F445-F1
#
_entry.id   AF-A0A383F445-F1
#
_cell.length_a   1.000
_cell.length_b   1.000
_cell.length_c   1.000
_cell.angle_alpha   90.00
_cell.angle_beta   90.00
_cell.angle_gamma   90.00
#
_symmetry.space_group_name_H-M   'P 1'
#
loop_
_entity.id
_entity.type
_entity.pdbx_description
1 polymer ?
#
loop_
_entity_poly.entity_id
_entity_poly.type
_entity_poly.pdbx_seq_one_letter_code
_entity_poly.pdbx_strand_id
1 'polypeptide(L)'
;RASNGPVRSMGDSLDVMVPLNQDTMDRHLGVMPSGSSVIYDEAKITPENTPEGVQLCPLPIKELIVGNKLAANTVAVAVILNMLGIEFDDLVDALERIFSRKGKAVVESNMEIAQRGYDYAADNFSAFPYKAPRLSKGLAVVTGNEATGMGALAAGVKFYAAYPMSPSTGVLMYIAQHARELGVMVRQVEDEIGVMNMVIGAAHAGCRAMCATSGGGFALMTEAIGMS
;
A
#
# COMPACT_ATOMS: atom_id res chain seq x y z
N ARG A 1 0.79 -9.77 -0.38
CA ARG A 1 1.14 -11.16 0.01
C ARG A 1 0.78 -11.36 1.47
N ALA A 2 0.15 -12.49 1.81
CA ALA A 2 -0.22 -12.86 3.16
C ALA A 2 0.19 -14.31 3.41
N SER A 3 0.60 -14.66 4.64
CA SER A 3 1.01 -16.01 5.02
C SER A 3 0.76 -16.26 6.51
N ASN A 4 0.66 -17.53 6.92
CA ASN A 4 0.61 -17.94 8.33
C ASN A 4 1.95 -17.76 9.06
N GLY A 5 3.02 -17.43 8.32
CA GLY A 5 4.34 -17.16 8.88
C GLY A 5 4.97 -15.86 8.34
N PRO A 6 6.18 -15.51 8.80
CA PRO A 6 6.88 -14.31 8.35
C PRO A 6 7.12 -14.29 6.84
N VAL A 7 6.74 -13.19 6.19
CA VAL A 7 7.00 -12.92 4.77
C VAL A 7 8.17 -11.95 4.66
N ARG A 8 9.18 -12.29 3.84
CA ARG A 8 10.43 -11.52 3.72
C ARG A 8 10.70 -10.98 2.31
N SER A 9 9.87 -11.30 1.34
CA SER A 9 9.98 -10.83 -0.05
C SER A 9 8.61 -10.83 -0.74
N MET A 10 8.55 -10.16 -1.90
CA MET A 10 7.34 -10.12 -2.73
C MET A 10 7.00 -11.48 -3.35
N GLY A 11 7.99 -12.34 -3.55
CA GLY A 11 7.84 -13.62 -4.27
C GLY A 11 7.96 -13.45 -5.78
N ASP A 12 7.80 -14.56 -6.50
CA ASP A 12 8.11 -14.64 -7.93
C ASP A 12 6.86 -14.70 -8.83
N SER A 13 5.68 -14.97 -8.26
CA SER A 13 4.42 -15.17 -8.99
C SER A 13 3.23 -14.46 -8.34
N LEU A 14 2.16 -14.28 -9.12
CA LEU A 14 0.89 -13.72 -8.69
C LEU A 14 -0.15 -14.82 -8.52
N ASP A 15 -0.81 -14.85 -7.36
CA ASP A 15 -1.93 -15.78 -7.13
C ASP A 15 -3.27 -15.18 -7.58
N VAL A 16 -3.40 -13.85 -7.50
CA VAL A 16 -4.60 -13.10 -7.91
C VAL A 16 -4.17 -11.84 -8.64
N MET A 17 -4.79 -11.57 -9.80
CA MET A 17 -4.58 -10.34 -10.57
C MET A 17 -5.90 -9.60 -10.76
N VAL A 18 -5.87 -8.27 -10.59
CA VAL A 18 -6.99 -7.37 -10.90
C VAL A 18 -6.53 -6.33 -11.94
N PRO A 19 -6.61 -6.62 -13.24
CA PRO A 19 -6.22 -5.65 -14.25
C PRO A 19 -7.25 -4.53 -14.35
N LEU A 20 -6.79 -3.27 -14.36
CA LEU A 20 -7.65 -2.09 -14.49
C LEU A 20 -7.85 -1.65 -15.95
N ASN A 21 -7.08 -2.24 -16.88
CA ASN A 21 -7.13 -1.98 -18.31
C ASN A 21 -6.62 -3.20 -19.10
N GLN A 22 -6.82 -3.17 -20.42
CA GLN A 22 -6.39 -4.23 -21.33
C GLN A 22 -4.87 -4.43 -21.33
N ASP A 23 -4.08 -3.35 -21.27
CA ASP A 23 -2.60 -3.43 -21.26
C ASP A 23 -2.07 -4.25 -20.07
N THR A 24 -2.68 -4.13 -18.89
CA THR A 24 -2.33 -4.95 -17.72
C THR A 24 -2.69 -6.41 -17.95
N MET A 25 -3.84 -6.69 -18.57
CA MET A 25 -4.25 -8.05 -18.93
C MET A 25 -3.25 -8.68 -19.90
N ASP A 26 -2.93 -7.98 -20.99
CA ASP A 26 -2.06 -8.47 -22.06
C ASP A 26 -0.64 -8.80 -21.55
N ARG A 27 -0.09 -7.95 -20.67
CA ARG A 27 1.27 -8.11 -20.13
C ARG A 27 1.41 -9.25 -19.14
N HIS A 28 0.34 -9.55 -18.39
CA HIS A 28 0.47 -10.36 -17.17
C HIS A 28 -0.34 -11.65 -17.21
N LEU A 29 -1.40 -11.76 -18.02
CA LEU A 29 -2.21 -12.98 -18.09
C LEU A 29 -1.37 -14.21 -18.47
N GLY A 30 -0.46 -14.07 -19.44
CA GLY A 30 0.38 -15.17 -19.92
C GLY A 30 1.38 -15.72 -18.91
N VAL A 31 1.64 -14.99 -17.81
CA VAL A 31 2.57 -15.42 -16.73
C VAL A 31 1.83 -15.85 -15.45
N MET A 32 0.49 -15.87 -15.48
CA MET A 32 -0.31 -16.33 -14.36
C MET A 32 -0.17 -17.86 -14.18
N PRO A 33 0.19 -18.34 -12.97
CA PRO A 33 0.36 -19.77 -12.72
C PRO A 33 -1.00 -20.49 -12.65
N SER A 34 -1.00 -21.81 -12.86
CA SER A 34 -2.19 -22.65 -12.64
C SER A 34 -2.69 -22.53 -11.19
N GLY A 35 -4.01 -22.46 -11.01
CA GLY A 35 -4.65 -22.23 -9.71
C GLY A 35 -4.78 -20.75 -9.30
N SER A 36 -4.27 -19.83 -10.12
CA SER A 36 -4.46 -18.39 -9.93
C SER A 36 -5.81 -17.91 -10.49
N SER A 37 -6.18 -16.68 -10.16
CA SER A 37 -7.42 -16.07 -10.66
C SER A 37 -7.21 -14.64 -11.17
N VAL A 38 -7.98 -14.26 -12.19
CA VAL A 38 -7.94 -12.93 -12.79
C VAL A 38 -9.33 -12.30 -12.73
N ILE A 39 -9.47 -11.21 -11.99
CA ILE A 39 -10.74 -10.53 -11.73
C ILE A 39 -10.77 -9.20 -12.49
N TYR A 40 -11.69 -9.06 -13.44
CA TYR A 40 -11.63 -7.94 -14.40
C TYR A 40 -13.02 -7.42 -14.80
N ASP A 41 -13.06 -6.18 -15.29
CA ASP A 41 -14.26 -5.55 -15.85
C ASP A 41 -14.52 -6.07 -17.27
N GLU A 42 -15.53 -6.92 -17.43
CA GLU A 42 -15.82 -7.60 -18.70
C GLU A 42 -16.19 -6.62 -19.83
N ALA A 43 -16.68 -5.43 -19.48
CA ALA A 43 -17.06 -4.42 -20.46
C ALA A 43 -15.84 -3.68 -21.04
N LYS A 44 -14.65 -3.85 -20.45
CA LYS A 44 -13.43 -3.13 -20.84
C LYS A 44 -12.27 -4.03 -21.23
N ILE A 45 -12.28 -5.27 -20.78
CA ILE A 45 -11.13 -6.17 -20.89
C ILE A 45 -11.59 -7.48 -21.49
N THR A 46 -10.89 -7.89 -22.55
CA THR A 46 -11.07 -9.17 -23.23
C THR A 46 -9.80 -9.99 -23.01
N PRO A 47 -9.84 -11.09 -22.24
CA PRO A 47 -8.67 -11.94 -22.08
C PRO A 47 -8.38 -12.72 -23.36
N GLU A 48 -7.10 -12.86 -23.69
CA GLU A 48 -6.61 -13.68 -24.81
C GLU A 48 -5.52 -14.63 -24.32
N ASN A 49 -5.41 -15.82 -24.92
CA ASN A 49 -4.34 -16.80 -24.61
C ASN A 49 -4.22 -17.14 -23.12
N THR A 50 -5.35 -17.36 -22.44
CA THR A 50 -5.37 -17.70 -21.00
C THR A 50 -4.63 -19.01 -20.74
N PRO A 51 -3.64 -19.04 -19.83
CA PRO A 51 -2.94 -20.27 -19.46
C PRO A 51 -3.88 -21.31 -18.82
N GLU A 52 -3.54 -22.59 -18.98
CA GLU A 52 -4.35 -23.69 -18.42
C GLU A 52 -4.40 -23.63 -16.89
N GLY A 53 -5.62 -23.76 -16.34
CA GLY A 53 -5.86 -23.73 -14.90
C GLY A 53 -5.92 -22.33 -14.28
N VAL A 54 -5.87 -21.26 -15.06
CA VAL A 54 -6.16 -19.90 -14.60
C VAL A 54 -7.68 -19.67 -14.63
N GLN A 55 -8.26 -19.25 -13.50
CA GLN A 55 -9.68 -18.91 -13.42
C GLN A 55 -9.93 -17.45 -13.84
N LEU A 56 -10.70 -17.25 -14.91
CA LEU A 56 -11.18 -15.93 -15.32
C LEU A 56 -12.45 -15.57 -14.54
N CYS A 57 -12.46 -14.38 -13.95
CA CYS A 57 -13.56 -13.87 -13.13
C CYS A 57 -14.08 -12.54 -13.74
N PRO A 58 -14.91 -12.61 -14.80
CA PRO A 58 -15.50 -11.41 -15.41
C PRO A 58 -16.55 -10.79 -14.48
N LEU A 59 -16.43 -9.49 -14.25
CA LEU A 59 -17.35 -8.70 -13.44
C LEU A 59 -18.18 -7.76 -14.31
N PRO A 60 -19.52 -7.80 -14.23
CA PRO A 60 -20.41 -6.81 -14.84
C PRO A 60 -20.42 -5.53 -13.99
N ILE A 61 -19.28 -4.82 -13.95
CA ILE A 61 -19.04 -3.70 -13.03
C ILE A 61 -20.15 -2.64 -13.09
N LYS A 62 -20.68 -2.33 -14.27
CA LYS A 62 -21.76 -1.34 -14.45
C LYS A 62 -23.04 -1.71 -13.71
N GLU A 63 -23.33 -3.00 -13.60
CA GLU A 63 -24.53 -3.52 -12.92
C GLU A 63 -24.33 -3.61 -11.41
N LEU A 64 -23.08 -3.84 -10.97
CA LEU A 64 -22.75 -3.99 -9.56
C LEU A 64 -22.63 -2.65 -8.81
N ILE A 65 -22.15 -1.59 -9.47
CA ILE A 65 -21.83 -0.30 -8.81
C ILE A 65 -22.96 0.74 -8.77
N VAL A 66 -24.22 0.30 -8.86
CA VAL A 66 -25.40 1.20 -8.96
C VAL A 66 -25.30 2.36 -7.96
N GLY A 67 -25.39 3.60 -8.46
CA GLY A 67 -25.31 4.82 -7.66
C GLY A 67 -23.90 5.40 -7.49
N ASN A 68 -22.84 4.60 -7.54
CA ASN A 68 -21.46 5.08 -7.37
C ASN A 68 -20.49 4.52 -8.43
N LYS A 69 -20.30 5.28 -9.52
CA LYS A 69 -19.43 4.92 -10.65
C LYS A 69 -17.95 4.71 -10.31
N LEU A 70 -17.50 5.12 -9.12
CA LEU A 70 -16.11 5.01 -8.67
C LEU A 70 -15.86 3.78 -7.78
N ALA A 71 -16.90 3.00 -7.47
CA ALA A 71 -16.83 1.89 -6.52
C ALA A 71 -16.40 0.54 -7.14
N ALA A 72 -15.84 0.53 -8.36
CA ALA A 72 -15.35 -0.69 -9.00
C ALA A 72 -14.30 -1.41 -8.13
N ASN A 73 -13.43 -0.64 -7.45
CA ASN A 73 -12.44 -1.19 -6.54
C ASN A 73 -13.09 -1.87 -5.32
N THR A 74 -14.22 -1.36 -4.83
CA THR A 74 -14.98 -1.95 -3.72
C THR A 74 -15.53 -3.31 -4.11
N VAL A 75 -16.08 -3.44 -5.32
CA VAL A 75 -16.54 -4.72 -5.87
C VAL A 75 -15.40 -5.70 -5.97
N ALA A 76 -14.26 -5.30 -6.57
CA ALA A 76 -13.11 -6.19 -6.72
C ALA A 76 -12.57 -6.70 -5.37
N VAL A 77 -12.52 -5.84 -4.35
CA VAL A 77 -12.13 -6.24 -2.99
C VAL A 77 -13.14 -7.22 -2.39
N ALA A 78 -14.45 -6.96 -2.52
CA ALA A 78 -15.48 -7.85 -1.99
C ALA A 78 -15.41 -9.25 -2.62
N VAL A 79 -15.21 -9.32 -3.94
CA VAL A 79 -15.03 -10.58 -4.68
C VAL A 79 -13.81 -11.34 -4.16
N ILE A 80 -12.66 -10.67 -4.01
CA ILE A 80 -11.44 -11.30 -3.47
C ILE A 80 -11.65 -11.84 -2.06
N LEU A 81 -12.34 -11.09 -1.19
CA LEU A 81 -12.59 -11.50 0.19
C LEU A 81 -13.52 -12.71 0.25
N ASN A 82 -14.58 -12.74 -0.57
CA ASN A 82 -15.44 -13.91 -0.72
C ASN A 82 -14.62 -15.14 -1.15
N MET A 83 -13.83 -15.01 -2.22
CA MET A 83 -13.02 -16.12 -2.75
C MET A 83 -11.92 -16.57 -1.78
N LEU A 84 -11.43 -15.69 -0.89
CA LEU A 84 -10.52 -16.04 0.22
C LEU A 84 -11.21 -16.75 1.39
N GLY A 85 -12.55 -16.79 1.40
CA GLY A 85 -13.36 -17.28 2.52
C GLY A 85 -13.28 -16.39 3.76
N ILE A 86 -13.20 -15.06 3.56
CA ILE A 86 -13.34 -14.06 4.62
C ILE A 86 -14.82 -13.66 4.68
N GLU A 87 -15.37 -13.60 5.89
CA GLU A 87 -16.77 -13.26 6.14
C GLU A 87 -17.04 -11.80 5.77
N PHE A 88 -18.27 -11.50 5.33
CA PHE A 88 -18.62 -10.15 4.89
C PHE A 88 -18.54 -9.09 6.00
N ASP A 89 -18.81 -9.48 7.25
CA ASP A 89 -18.76 -8.57 8.41
C ASP A 89 -17.37 -7.92 8.58
N ASP A 90 -16.28 -8.64 8.30
CA ASP A 90 -14.92 -8.09 8.35
C ASP A 90 -14.71 -6.96 7.31
N LEU A 91 -15.40 -7.04 6.16
CA LEU A 91 -15.38 -6.00 5.12
C LEU A 91 -16.21 -4.79 5.53
N VAL A 92 -17.35 -5.00 6.19
CA VAL A 92 -18.23 -3.94 6.72
C VAL A 92 -17.44 -3.04 7.66
N ASP A 93 -16.77 -3.63 8.67
CA ASP A 93 -15.95 -2.90 9.64
C ASP A 93 -14.84 -2.07 8.97
N ALA A 94 -14.19 -2.63 7.95
CA ALA A 94 -13.14 -1.95 7.19
C ALA A 94 -13.68 -0.74 6.40
N LEU A 95 -14.82 -0.91 5.72
CA LEU A 95 -15.47 0.14 4.95
C LEU A 95 -15.98 1.28 5.85
N GLU A 96 -16.58 0.97 7.00
CA GLU A 96 -16.99 1.97 7.98
C GLU A 96 -15.81 2.82 8.43
N ARG A 97 -14.70 2.17 8.82
CA ARG A 97 -13.52 2.88 9.28
C ARG A 97 -12.96 3.83 8.21
N ILE A 98 -12.88 3.37 6.95
CA ILE A 98 -12.34 4.14 5.82
C ILE A 98 -13.24 5.32 5.44
N PHE A 99 -14.55 5.09 5.37
CA PHE A 99 -15.51 6.06 4.84
C PHE A 99 -16.29 6.85 5.90
N SER A 100 -16.08 6.57 7.19
CA SER A 100 -16.72 7.28 8.32
C SER A 100 -16.73 8.80 8.18
N ARG A 101 -15.59 9.38 7.76
CA ARG A 101 -15.45 10.84 7.58
C ARG A 101 -16.21 11.42 6.39
N LYS A 102 -16.66 10.57 5.45
CA LYS A 102 -17.42 10.98 4.25
C LYS A 102 -18.95 10.96 4.46
N GLY A 103 -19.43 10.50 5.61
CA GLY A 103 -20.84 10.50 5.99
C GLY A 103 -21.57 9.18 5.69
N LYS A 104 -22.69 8.96 6.40
CA LYS A 104 -23.43 7.68 6.41
C LYS A 104 -23.88 7.20 5.04
N ALA A 105 -24.44 8.09 4.22
CA ALA A 105 -24.93 7.72 2.89
C ALA A 105 -23.82 7.14 1.98
N VAL A 106 -22.58 7.63 2.10
CA VAL A 106 -21.44 7.10 1.34
C VAL A 106 -21.04 5.72 1.86
N VAL A 107 -21.09 5.52 3.18
CA VAL A 107 -20.79 4.23 3.81
C VAL A 107 -21.82 3.18 3.37
N GLU A 108 -23.12 3.46 3.55
CA GLU A 108 -24.23 2.57 3.17
C GLU A 108 -24.17 2.22 1.67
N SER A 109 -23.98 3.20 0.80
CA SER A 109 -23.84 2.94 -0.65
C SER A 109 -22.64 2.04 -0.97
N ASN A 110 -21.49 2.20 -0.31
CA ASN A 110 -20.35 1.32 -0.53
C ASN A 110 -20.58 -0.08 0.04
N MET A 111 -21.30 -0.22 1.15
CA MET A 111 -21.66 -1.52 1.73
C MET A 111 -22.59 -2.30 0.80
N GLU A 112 -23.63 -1.66 0.24
CA GLU A 112 -24.52 -2.32 -0.71
C GLU A 112 -23.77 -2.78 -1.96
N ILE A 113 -22.87 -1.96 -2.48
CA ILE A 113 -22.04 -2.31 -3.65
C ILE A 113 -21.08 -3.46 -3.32
N ALA A 114 -20.48 -3.44 -2.12
CA ALA A 114 -19.64 -4.52 -1.63
C ALA A 114 -20.43 -5.83 -1.52
N GLN A 115 -21.63 -5.79 -0.94
CA GLN A 115 -22.50 -6.96 -0.77
C GLN A 115 -22.82 -7.60 -2.13
N ARG A 116 -23.22 -6.79 -3.12
CA ARG A 116 -23.49 -7.29 -4.48
C ARG A 116 -22.28 -7.97 -5.09
N GLY A 117 -21.09 -7.39 -4.93
CA GLY A 117 -19.84 -8.01 -5.40
C GLY A 117 -19.53 -9.32 -4.68
N TYR A 118 -19.78 -9.37 -3.38
CA TYR A 118 -19.57 -10.55 -2.54
C TYR A 118 -20.50 -11.71 -2.95
N ASP A 119 -21.79 -11.43 -3.09
CA ASP A 119 -22.80 -12.41 -3.49
C ASP A 119 -22.57 -12.90 -4.93
N TYR A 120 -22.26 -11.98 -5.84
CA TYR A 120 -21.93 -12.32 -7.22
C TYR A 120 -20.74 -13.28 -7.29
N ALA A 121 -19.71 -13.08 -6.47
CA ALA A 121 -18.58 -14.00 -6.40
C ALA A 121 -18.99 -15.40 -5.92
N ALA A 122 -19.84 -15.49 -4.90
CA ALA A 122 -20.32 -16.76 -4.35
C ALA A 122 -21.08 -17.59 -5.39
N ASP A 123 -21.87 -16.92 -6.24
CA ASP A 123 -22.71 -17.58 -7.25
C ASP A 123 -21.94 -17.94 -8.53
N ASN A 124 -20.88 -17.20 -8.88
CA ASN A 124 -20.24 -17.28 -10.19
C ASN A 124 -18.80 -17.81 -10.20
N PHE A 125 -18.08 -17.75 -9.07
CA PHE A 125 -16.66 -18.11 -9.03
C PHE A 125 -16.34 -19.19 -7.99
N SER A 126 -15.30 -19.96 -8.26
CA SER A 126 -14.76 -20.91 -7.29
C SER A 126 -13.87 -20.20 -6.29
N ALA A 127 -13.96 -20.59 -5.02
CA ALA A 127 -13.04 -20.13 -3.97
C ALA A 127 -11.58 -20.41 -4.34
N PHE A 128 -10.66 -19.58 -3.84
CA PHE A 128 -9.24 -19.80 -4.03
C PHE A 128 -8.80 -21.14 -3.41
N PRO A 129 -7.76 -21.80 -3.95
CA PRO A 129 -7.22 -23.04 -3.39
C PRO A 129 -6.49 -22.83 -2.05
N TYR A 130 -6.45 -21.60 -1.55
CA TYR A 130 -5.85 -21.18 -0.29
C TYR A 130 -6.80 -20.26 0.48
N LYS A 131 -6.64 -20.21 1.81
CA LYS A 131 -7.41 -19.32 2.69
C LYS A 131 -6.54 -18.20 3.22
N ALA A 132 -7.19 -17.09 3.60
CA ALA A 132 -6.51 -16.01 4.30
C ALA A 132 -5.90 -16.49 5.63
N PRO A 133 -4.67 -16.06 5.98
CA PRO A 133 -4.08 -16.42 7.25
C PRO A 133 -4.82 -15.77 8.41
N ARG A 134 -5.06 -16.53 9.49
CA ARG A 134 -5.63 -16.00 10.74
C ARG A 134 -4.52 -15.76 11.75
N LEU A 135 -4.29 -14.49 12.08
CA LEU A 135 -3.30 -14.08 13.06
C LEU A 135 -3.92 -14.05 14.46
N SER A 136 -3.16 -14.51 15.46
CA SER A 136 -3.60 -14.51 16.87
C SER A 136 -3.52 -13.13 17.53
N LYS A 137 -2.82 -12.18 16.92
CA LYS A 137 -2.75 -10.78 17.36
C LYS A 137 -2.76 -9.83 16.17
N GLY A 138 -3.31 -8.64 16.38
CA GLY A 138 -3.12 -7.52 15.44
C GLY A 138 -1.64 -7.15 15.33
N LEU A 139 -1.16 -7.00 14.10
CA LEU A 139 0.17 -6.50 13.80
C LEU A 139 0.08 -5.05 13.30
N ALA A 140 1.10 -4.25 13.63
CA ALA A 140 1.24 -2.94 13.01
C ALA A 140 1.66 -3.11 11.55
N VAL A 141 1.03 -2.35 10.66
CA VAL A 141 1.46 -2.20 9.27
C VAL A 141 2.26 -0.90 9.20
N VAL A 142 3.51 -1.00 8.79
CA VAL A 142 4.45 0.11 8.76
C VAL A 142 5.31 0.01 7.51
N THR A 143 5.54 1.13 6.83
CA THR A 143 6.47 1.21 5.71
C THR A 143 7.91 1.35 6.20
N GLY A 144 8.89 1.04 5.34
CA GLY A 144 10.31 1.20 5.70
C GLY A 144 10.68 2.63 6.08
N ASN A 145 10.09 3.63 5.42
CA ASN A 145 10.30 5.05 5.72
C ASN A 145 9.75 5.44 7.10
N GLU A 146 8.52 5.02 7.41
CA GLU A 146 7.92 5.25 8.74
C GLU A 146 8.73 4.55 9.83
N ALA A 147 9.12 3.28 9.63
CA ALA A 147 9.95 2.54 10.58
C ALA A 147 11.30 3.22 10.84
N THR A 148 11.92 3.79 9.80
CA THR A 148 13.17 4.56 9.92
C THR A 148 12.97 5.83 10.74
N GLY A 149 11.89 6.58 10.46
CA GLY A 149 11.53 7.76 11.25
C GLY A 149 11.20 7.42 12.71
N MET A 150 10.45 6.35 12.95
CA MET A 150 10.15 5.83 14.29
C MET A 150 11.42 5.51 15.06
N GLY A 151 12.34 4.77 14.43
CA GLY A 151 13.62 4.38 15.05
C GLY A 151 14.47 5.59 15.42
N ALA A 152 14.54 6.59 14.53
CA ALA A 152 15.23 7.84 14.79
C ALA A 152 14.66 8.63 15.98
N LEU A 153 13.34 8.79 16.01
CA LEU A 153 12.65 9.49 17.09
C LEU A 153 12.82 8.74 18.41
N ALA A 154 12.72 7.41 18.41
CA ALA A 154 12.96 6.57 19.57
C ALA A 154 14.43 6.65 20.06
N ALA A 155 15.38 6.81 19.13
CA ALA A 155 16.79 7.05 19.44
C ALA A 155 17.07 8.48 19.95
N GLY A 156 16.06 9.35 20.04
CA GLY A 156 16.18 10.70 20.60
C GLY A 156 16.75 11.73 19.64
N VAL A 157 16.59 11.54 18.32
CA VAL A 157 16.88 12.60 17.34
C VAL A 157 16.05 13.84 17.63
N LYS A 158 16.70 15.01 17.68
CA LYS A 158 16.08 16.32 17.95
C LYS A 158 16.27 17.33 16.82
N PHE A 159 17.11 17.02 15.83
CA PHE A 159 17.24 17.80 14.61
C PHE A 159 17.21 16.90 13.37
N TYR A 160 16.34 17.22 12.42
CA TYR A 160 16.25 16.54 11.14
C TYR A 160 16.29 17.57 10.01
N ALA A 161 17.22 17.41 9.07
CA ALA A 161 17.25 18.19 7.84
C ALA A 161 17.12 17.27 6.63
N ALA A 162 16.43 17.72 5.59
CA ALA A 162 16.35 16.97 4.33
C ALA A 162 16.04 17.85 3.13
N TYR A 163 16.47 17.38 1.96
CA TYR A 163 16.01 17.83 0.66
C TYR A 163 15.10 16.71 0.09
N PRO A 164 13.89 17.02 -0.42
CA PRO A 164 12.99 15.97 -0.90
C PRO A 164 13.56 15.23 -2.12
N MET A 165 13.92 13.96 -1.95
CA MET A 165 14.35 13.08 -3.04
C MET A 165 13.80 11.65 -2.84
N SER A 166 13.26 11.06 -3.90
CA SER A 166 12.78 9.68 -3.90
C SER A 166 13.92 8.68 -3.69
N PRO A 167 13.74 7.63 -2.86
CA PRO A 167 12.55 7.25 -2.08
C PRO A 167 12.53 7.79 -0.63
N SER A 168 13.48 8.66 -0.25
CA SER A 168 13.73 9.07 1.14
C SER A 168 12.73 10.08 1.73
N THR A 169 11.95 10.76 0.88
CA THR A 169 10.99 11.80 1.31
C THR A 169 9.98 11.32 2.36
N GLY A 170 9.63 10.03 2.38
CA GLY A 170 8.72 9.47 3.39
C GLY A 170 9.26 9.59 4.82
N VAL A 171 10.58 9.55 5.02
CA VAL A 171 11.20 9.75 6.34
C VAL A 171 10.98 11.18 6.83
N LEU A 172 11.19 12.17 5.94
CA LEU A 172 10.90 13.58 6.22
C LEU A 172 9.43 13.78 6.60
N MET A 173 8.50 13.22 5.82
CA MET A 173 7.06 13.34 6.09
C MET A 173 6.69 12.77 7.45
N TYR A 174 7.18 11.57 7.78
CA TYR A 174 6.90 10.94 9.07
C TYR A 174 7.43 11.76 10.25
N ILE A 175 8.70 12.19 10.21
CA ILE A 175 9.29 12.98 11.30
C ILE A 175 8.62 14.35 11.41
N ALA A 176 8.32 15.02 10.29
CA ALA A 176 7.62 16.30 10.27
C ALA A 176 6.23 16.22 10.92
N GLN A 177 5.48 15.14 10.66
CA GLN A 177 4.16 14.92 11.24
C GLN A 177 4.21 14.83 12.78
N HIS A 178 5.27 14.27 13.34
CA HIS A 178 5.43 14.07 14.79
C HIS A 178 6.35 15.11 15.47
N ALA A 179 6.89 16.05 14.69
CA ALA A 179 7.94 16.97 15.11
C ALA A 179 7.53 17.82 16.32
N ARG A 180 6.31 18.38 16.30
CA ARG A 180 5.79 19.24 17.38
C ARG A 180 5.59 18.46 18.68
N GLU A 181 5.02 17.26 18.59
CA GLU A 181 4.70 16.43 19.75
C GLU A 181 5.96 15.90 20.44
N LEU A 182 6.99 15.58 19.65
CA LEU A 182 8.24 14.98 20.13
C LEU A 182 9.38 15.99 20.31
N GLY A 183 9.13 17.28 20.04
CA GLY A 183 10.10 18.36 20.18
C GLY A 183 11.30 18.23 19.24
N VAL A 184 11.06 17.91 17.97
CA VAL A 184 12.10 17.78 16.94
C VAL A 184 12.07 18.99 16.01
N MET A 185 13.22 19.61 15.77
CA MET A 185 13.34 20.63 14.72
C MET A 185 13.50 19.93 13.38
N VAL A 186 12.56 20.18 12.46
CA VAL A 186 12.61 19.66 11.10
C VAL A 186 12.82 20.81 10.12
N ARG A 187 13.79 20.67 9.22
CA ARG A 187 14.09 21.66 8.17
C ARG A 187 14.12 21.00 6.81
N GLN A 188 13.27 21.48 5.91
CA GLN A 188 13.48 21.28 4.48
C GLN A 188 14.51 22.30 4.01
N VAL A 189 15.59 21.82 3.43
CA VAL A 189 16.72 22.62 2.97
C VAL A 189 16.71 22.68 1.45
N GLU A 190 17.45 23.61 0.86
CA GLU A 190 17.50 23.88 -0.58
C GLU A 190 18.18 22.79 -1.42
N ASP A 191 19.15 22.07 -0.85
CA ASP A 191 19.89 20.97 -1.48
C ASP A 191 20.56 20.06 -0.43
N GLU A 192 21.12 18.94 -0.88
CA GLU A 192 21.80 17.98 -0.01
C GLU A 192 23.11 18.48 0.62
N ILE A 193 23.77 19.47 0.03
CA ILE A 193 24.99 20.07 0.60
C ILE A 193 24.60 20.85 1.86
N GLY A 194 23.57 21.69 1.77
CA GLY A 194 23.00 22.40 2.91
C GLY A 194 22.49 21.44 3.98
N VAL A 195 21.81 20.35 3.59
CA VAL A 195 21.33 19.33 4.53
C VAL A 195 22.45 18.78 5.40
N MET A 196 23.52 18.26 4.79
CA MET A 196 24.56 17.58 5.54
C MET A 196 25.34 18.55 6.43
N ASN A 197 25.63 19.75 5.92
CA ASN A 197 26.28 20.80 6.72
C ASN A 197 25.44 21.22 7.93
N MET A 198 24.11 21.37 7.78
CA MET A 198 23.21 21.65 8.91
C MET A 198 23.18 20.50 9.93
N VAL A 199 23.15 19.25 9.47
CA VAL A 199 23.17 18.07 10.35
C VAL A 199 24.47 18.01 11.16
N ILE A 200 25.62 18.20 10.52
CA ILE A 200 26.93 18.23 11.20
C ILE A 200 26.99 19.38 12.20
N GLY A 201 26.54 20.58 11.81
CA GLY A 201 26.49 21.74 12.70
C GLY A 201 25.61 21.50 13.93
N ALA A 202 24.44 20.89 13.75
CA ALA A 202 23.55 20.52 14.85
C ALA A 202 24.20 19.46 15.76
N ALA A 203 24.90 18.48 15.19
CA ALA A 203 25.64 17.48 15.95
C ALA A 203 26.76 18.11 16.78
N HIS A 204 27.52 19.06 16.21
CA HIS A 204 28.58 19.79 16.91
C HIS A 204 28.04 20.64 18.07
N ALA A 205 26.80 21.13 17.96
CA ALA A 205 26.09 21.82 19.04
C ALA A 205 25.55 20.88 20.13
N GLY A 206 25.78 19.56 20.04
CA GLY A 206 25.36 18.56 21.04
C GLY A 206 24.00 17.93 20.76
N CYS A 207 23.37 18.21 19.62
CA CYS A 207 22.09 17.62 19.24
C CYS A 207 22.28 16.24 18.58
N ARG A 208 21.41 15.27 18.87
CA ARG A 208 21.29 14.09 17.99
C ARG A 208 20.59 14.52 16.71
N ALA A 209 21.36 14.59 15.62
CA ALA A 209 20.91 15.06 14.32
C ALA A 209 20.96 13.95 13.27
N MET A 210 20.09 14.02 12.27
CA MET A 210 20.11 13.10 11.12
C MET A 210 19.55 13.76 9.85
N CYS A 211 19.79 13.12 8.72
CA CYS A 211 19.08 13.32 7.47
C CYS A 211 18.76 11.97 6.81
N ALA A 212 17.93 11.97 5.78
CA ALA A 212 17.76 10.85 4.86
C ALA A 212 17.91 11.34 3.41
N THR A 213 18.53 10.52 2.56
CA THR A 213 18.77 10.82 1.14
C THR A 213 18.81 9.53 0.30
N SER A 214 19.13 9.64 -0.98
CA SER A 214 19.32 8.56 -1.96
C SER A 214 20.65 8.74 -2.69
N GLY A 215 20.97 7.90 -3.68
CA GLY A 215 22.30 7.85 -4.29
C GLY A 215 22.81 9.19 -4.82
N GLY A 216 21.99 9.94 -5.56
CA GLY A 216 22.38 11.25 -6.11
C GLY A 216 22.71 12.28 -5.03
N GLY A 217 21.81 12.42 -4.05
CA GLY A 217 22.00 13.32 -2.92
C GLY A 217 23.17 12.91 -2.02
N PHE A 218 23.37 11.62 -1.76
CA PHE A 218 24.52 11.14 -0.98
C PHE A 218 25.85 11.52 -1.63
N ALA A 219 25.95 11.48 -2.97
CA ALA A 219 27.14 11.91 -3.68
C ALA A 219 27.50 13.39 -3.41
N LEU A 220 26.49 14.25 -3.29
CA LEU A 220 26.66 15.67 -2.96
C LEU A 220 27.08 15.90 -1.49
N MET A 221 26.76 14.98 -0.59
CA MET A 221 27.11 15.08 0.83
C MET A 221 28.55 14.65 1.14
N THR A 222 29.26 14.03 0.18
CA THR A 222 30.55 13.37 0.42
C THR A 222 31.63 14.30 0.99
N GLU A 223 31.68 15.55 0.52
CA GLU A 223 32.62 16.56 1.03
C GLU A 223 32.37 16.84 2.53
N ALA A 224 31.12 17.08 2.91
CA ALA A 224 30.74 17.35 4.29
C ALA A 224 30.95 16.12 5.20
N ILE A 225 30.68 14.91 4.70
CA ILE A 225 30.96 13.66 5.43
C ILE A 225 32.47 13.47 5.64
N GLY A 226 33.30 13.85 4.67
CA GLY A 226 34.76 13.80 4.83
C GLY A 226 35.29 14.78 5.88
N MET A 227 34.54 15.83 6.20
CA MET A 227 34.87 16.83 7.22
C MET A 227 34.46 16.43 8.64
N SER A 228 33.43 15.59 8.81
CA SER A 228 32.76 15.31 10.09
C SER A 228 33.58 14.50 11.10
#